data_AF-D6SLG2-F1
#
_entry.id   AF-D6SLG2-F1
#
_cell.length_a   1.000
_cell.length_b   1.000
_cell.length_c   1.000
_cell.angle_alpha   90.00
_cell.angle_beta   90.00
_cell.angle_gamma   90.00
#
_symmetry.space_group_name_H-M   'P 1'
#
loop_
_entity.id
_entity.type
_entity.pdbx_description
1 polymer ?
#
loop_
_entity_poly.entity_id
_entity_poly.type
_entity_poly.pdbx_seq_one_letter_code
_entity_poly.pdbx_strand_id
1 'polypeptide(L)'
;MLKKLVMCLMGLVLLLAWWYPAQHLVRIEPVDLESRFERFQNPTWMGITPTFGLPLEMTGGNRQDVSFEQFRSAFMQAADVILAADSKSWSSLADKLSSQGQVYLGPEQWPLPWPAEYRGPRTAVLEKEEDIQLLQLAWLGPQDVFGADLGWQDRHPLRLFATLAGLVMLATAGLAWSRSNTELIPSASDSRIGTTLACCLGLILVGAAMICMPHLYGIWGRGDLGFAAFFVGLFLCLSGALSALVFLGPYKYIQALLQGEKRLIKWSYTPAEWQNFVHTQYDIERGDMLQKLAFIGLVLLAAALVVSWLAGVLAVMIISGVFFALVFTAVSVPVFSRRRLLRGPFEAHIGLKGLYLGGQTHTWTGFFHRFQSAAVETGANPCLVIHYFQLGHGGGDILVRVPVPAGREQEARQAAQDLESAFV
;
A
#
# COMPACT_ATOMS: atom_id res chain seq x y z
N MET A 1 -16.32 -12.58 -4.19
CA MET A 1 -14.93 -12.19 -4.51
C MET A 1 -14.83 -10.88 -5.29
N LEU A 2 -15.42 -10.76 -6.48
CA LEU A 2 -15.35 -9.57 -7.36
C LEU A 2 -15.62 -8.24 -6.62
N LYS A 3 -16.65 -8.19 -5.77
CA LYS A 3 -16.96 -7.00 -4.95
C LYS A 3 -15.77 -6.50 -4.11
N LYS A 4 -15.03 -7.40 -3.46
CA LYS A 4 -13.85 -7.06 -2.64
C LYS A 4 -12.74 -6.46 -3.51
N LEU A 5 -12.53 -7.01 -4.71
CA LEU A 5 -11.54 -6.50 -5.67
C LEU A 5 -11.93 -5.14 -6.22
N VAL A 6 -13.20 -4.94 -6.58
CA VAL A 6 -13.70 -3.64 -7.04
C VAL A 6 -13.52 -2.58 -5.96
N MET A 7 -13.86 -2.87 -4.70
CA MET A 7 -13.63 -1.93 -3.59
C MET A 7 -12.14 -1.62 -3.39
N CYS A 8 -11.27 -2.63 -3.47
CA CYS A 8 -9.83 -2.45 -3.36
C CYS A 8 -9.29 -1.57 -4.52
N LEU A 9 -9.70 -1.86 -5.76
CA LEU A 9 -9.33 -1.10 -6.94
C LEU A 9 -9.82 0.35 -6.86
N MET A 10 -11.07 0.58 -6.43
CA MET A 10 -11.61 1.93 -6.23
C MET A 10 -10.80 2.69 -5.17
N GLY A 11 -10.55 2.07 -4.01
CA GLY A 11 -9.73 2.69 -2.96
C GLY A 11 -8.31 3.02 -3.45
N LEU A 12 -7.72 2.15 -4.26
CA LEU A 12 -6.41 2.36 -4.87
C LEU A 12 -6.41 3.52 -5.88
N VAL A 13 -7.39 3.56 -6.79
CA VAL A 13 -7.53 4.66 -7.75
C VAL A 13 -7.71 6.00 -7.04
N LEU A 14 -8.51 6.04 -5.97
CA LEU A 14 -8.69 7.23 -5.16
C LEU A 14 -7.41 7.64 -4.44
N LEU A 15 -6.67 6.69 -3.89
CA LEU A 15 -5.38 6.94 -3.24
C LEU A 15 -4.37 7.51 -4.25
N LEU A 16 -4.31 6.95 -5.46
CA LEU A 16 -3.44 7.44 -6.52
C LEU A 16 -3.85 8.87 -6.92
N ALA A 17 -5.13 9.09 -7.21
CA ALA A 17 -5.66 10.41 -7.54
C ALA A 17 -5.38 11.44 -6.43
N TRP A 18 -5.48 11.05 -5.16
CA TRP A 18 -5.16 11.90 -4.01
C TRP A 18 -3.70 12.37 -3.98
N TRP A 19 -2.79 11.54 -4.49
CA TRP A 19 -1.36 11.79 -4.55
C TRP A 19 -0.87 12.23 -5.93
N TYR A 20 -1.79 12.47 -6.87
CA TYR A 20 -1.44 12.94 -8.21
C TYR A 20 -0.76 14.31 -8.11
N PRO A 21 0.53 14.43 -8.49
CA PRO A 21 1.21 15.71 -8.46
C PRO A 21 0.68 16.61 -9.59
N ALA A 22 0.73 17.93 -9.40
CA ALA A 22 0.54 18.86 -10.51
C ALA A 22 1.56 18.53 -11.61
N GLN A 23 1.10 18.34 -12.85
CA GLN A 23 1.98 17.82 -13.89
C GLN A 23 2.96 18.87 -14.41
N HIS A 24 2.56 20.13 -14.37
CA HIS A 24 3.18 21.19 -15.16
C HIS A 24 2.98 22.52 -14.45
N LEU A 25 4.03 23.01 -13.80
CA LEU A 25 4.06 24.35 -13.20
C LEU A 25 5.25 25.14 -13.76
N VAL A 26 5.08 26.44 -13.94
CA VAL A 26 6.19 27.36 -14.21
C VAL A 26 6.48 28.10 -12.90
N ARG A 27 7.67 27.88 -12.34
CA ARG A 27 8.19 28.72 -11.28
C ARG A 27 8.81 29.96 -11.89
N ILE A 28 8.37 31.12 -11.42
CA ILE A 28 8.89 32.42 -11.79
C ILE A 28 9.52 33.00 -10.53
N GLU A 29 10.81 33.32 -10.60
CA GLU A 29 11.56 33.93 -9.51
C GLU A 29 12.37 35.12 -10.05
N PRO A 30 12.45 36.25 -9.32
CA PRO A 30 13.32 37.35 -9.68
C PRO A 30 14.77 36.89 -9.55
N VAL A 31 15.57 37.20 -10.56
CA VAL A 31 16.98 36.87 -10.56
C VAL A 31 17.73 37.92 -9.76
N ASP A 32 18.29 37.52 -8.63
CA ASP A 32 19.28 38.32 -7.91
C ASP A 32 20.60 38.32 -8.71
N LEU A 33 20.74 39.34 -9.55
CA LEU A 33 21.90 39.55 -10.42
C LEU A 33 23.18 39.78 -9.62
N GLU A 34 23.09 40.46 -8.47
CA GLU A 34 24.24 40.73 -7.60
C GLU A 34 24.78 39.42 -7.02
N SER A 35 23.91 38.63 -6.39
CA SER A 35 24.28 37.30 -5.86
C SER A 35 24.81 36.35 -6.94
N ARG A 36 24.34 36.47 -8.19
CA ARG A 36 24.86 35.68 -9.32
C ARG A 36 26.22 36.18 -9.80
N PHE A 37 26.40 37.50 -9.85
CA PHE A 37 27.67 38.11 -10.22
C PHE A 37 28.76 37.80 -9.19
N GLU A 38 28.43 37.86 -7.89
CA GLU A 38 29.36 37.44 -6.83
C GLU A 38 29.77 35.98 -6.97
N ARG A 39 28.82 35.07 -7.26
CA ARG A 39 29.11 33.66 -7.53
C ARG A 39 29.93 33.46 -8.81
N PHE A 40 29.75 34.32 -9.80
CA PHE A 40 30.53 34.32 -11.04
C PHE A 40 31.98 34.78 -10.80
N GLN A 41 32.19 35.83 -9.99
CA GLN A 41 33.52 36.32 -9.62
C GLN A 41 34.24 35.40 -8.64
N ASN A 42 33.48 34.78 -7.72
CA ASN A 42 33.99 33.90 -6.67
C ASN A 42 33.38 32.50 -6.80
N PRO A 43 33.77 31.70 -7.81
CA PRO A 43 33.26 30.33 -7.95
C PRO A 43 33.79 29.49 -6.79
N THR A 44 33.01 29.36 -5.72
CA THR A 44 33.32 28.41 -4.64
C THR A 44 33.41 27.02 -5.24
N TRP A 45 34.60 26.42 -5.15
CA TRP A 45 35.04 25.23 -5.88
C TRP A 45 34.30 23.92 -5.50
N MET A 46 33.18 23.96 -4.78
CA MET A 46 32.55 22.79 -4.15
C MET A 46 31.19 22.36 -4.75
N GLY A 47 30.79 22.88 -5.91
CA GLY A 47 29.57 22.46 -6.62
C GLY A 47 29.86 21.91 -8.02
N ILE A 48 30.26 20.64 -8.13
CA ILE A 48 30.52 19.95 -9.42
C ILE A 48 29.19 19.56 -10.10
N THR A 49 28.35 20.53 -10.43
CA THR A 49 27.29 20.33 -11.42
C THR A 49 27.19 21.55 -12.34
N PRO A 50 27.54 21.44 -13.64
CA PRO A 50 27.42 22.52 -14.59
C PRO A 50 25.97 22.54 -15.12
N THR A 51 25.02 23.05 -14.33
CA THR A 51 23.59 22.95 -14.69
C THR A 51 23.02 24.19 -15.38
N PHE A 52 23.83 25.19 -15.74
CA PHE A 52 23.35 26.33 -16.52
C PHE A 52 24.22 26.54 -17.75
N GLY A 53 23.64 26.25 -18.92
CA GLY A 53 24.21 26.42 -20.24
C GLY A 53 24.35 27.89 -20.65
N LEU A 54 25.08 28.69 -19.86
CA LEU A 54 25.70 29.86 -20.45
C LEU A 54 26.75 29.35 -21.46
N PRO A 55 26.75 29.85 -22.71
CA PRO A 55 27.84 29.56 -23.64
C PRO A 55 29.12 30.11 -23.04
N LEU A 56 29.90 29.22 -22.43
CA LEU A 56 31.22 29.46 -21.86
C LEU A 56 32.25 29.62 -22.99
N GLU A 57 31.96 30.44 -24.00
CA GLU A 57 32.97 30.96 -24.93
C GLU A 57 33.88 31.99 -24.23
N MET A 58 33.53 32.44 -23.01
CA MET A 58 34.44 33.15 -22.11
C MET A 58 35.37 32.20 -21.32
N THR A 59 35.91 31.16 -21.97
CA THR A 59 36.87 30.23 -21.36
C THR A 59 38.34 30.62 -21.56
N GLY A 60 38.63 31.69 -22.31
CA GLY A 60 40.00 32.15 -22.56
C GLY A 60 40.42 33.50 -21.94
N GLY A 61 39.47 34.27 -21.38
CA GLY A 61 39.72 35.64 -20.88
C GLY A 61 39.71 35.74 -19.35
N ASN A 62 40.52 36.64 -18.82
CA ASN A 62 40.66 36.94 -17.39
C ASN A 62 39.29 37.30 -16.77
N ARG A 63 38.63 36.36 -16.08
CA ARG A 63 37.28 36.55 -15.49
C ARG A 63 37.21 37.69 -14.48
N GLN A 64 38.35 38.13 -13.95
CA GLN A 64 38.46 39.19 -12.95
C GLN A 64 38.14 40.59 -13.49
N ASP A 65 38.12 40.78 -14.82
CA ASP A 65 37.95 42.12 -15.43
C ASP A 65 36.52 42.41 -15.91
N VAL A 66 35.57 41.47 -15.75
CA VAL A 66 34.17 41.69 -16.17
C VAL A 66 33.46 42.55 -15.13
N SER A 67 33.10 43.78 -15.53
CA SER A 67 32.29 44.68 -14.69
C SER A 67 30.85 44.19 -14.53
N PHE A 68 30.17 44.61 -13.46
CA PHE A 68 28.77 44.25 -13.22
C PHE A 68 27.84 44.67 -14.38
N GLU A 69 28.08 45.84 -14.99
CA GLU A 69 27.28 46.31 -16.13
C GLU A 69 27.48 45.45 -17.39
N GLN A 70 28.71 44.98 -17.65
CA GLN A 70 28.97 44.04 -18.74
C GLN A 70 28.31 42.68 -18.47
N PHE A 71 28.36 42.20 -17.24
CA PHE A 71 27.67 40.97 -16.83
C PHE A 71 26.15 41.11 -16.98
N ARG A 72 25.57 42.22 -16.47
CA ARG A 72 24.14 42.53 -16.56
C ARG A 72 23.70 42.60 -18.01
N SER A 73 24.36 43.41 -18.84
CA SER A 73 24.02 43.54 -20.26
C SER A 73 24.14 42.23 -21.04
N ALA A 74 25.18 41.43 -20.79
CA ALA A 74 25.32 40.09 -21.38
C ALA A 74 24.18 39.16 -20.95
N PHE A 75 23.77 39.20 -19.69
CA PHE A 75 22.66 38.39 -19.19
C PHE A 75 21.32 38.81 -19.79
N MET A 76 21.10 40.12 -19.95
CA MET A 76 19.92 40.70 -20.60
C MET A 76 19.83 40.34 -22.08
N GLN A 77 20.96 40.39 -22.80
CA GLN A 77 21.05 39.98 -24.20
C GLN A 77 20.85 38.47 -24.38
N ALA A 78 21.21 37.67 -23.37
CA ALA A 78 21.02 36.23 -23.34
C ALA A 78 19.60 35.80 -22.91
N ALA A 79 18.68 36.74 -22.66
CA ALA A 79 17.32 36.42 -22.29
C ALA A 79 16.55 35.76 -23.45
N ASP A 80 15.88 34.64 -23.15
CA ASP A 80 15.14 33.87 -24.17
C ASP A 80 13.84 34.56 -24.60
N VAL A 81 13.23 35.34 -23.70
CA VAL A 81 11.90 35.93 -23.88
C VAL A 81 11.85 37.34 -23.30
N ILE A 82 11.37 38.32 -24.08
CA ILE A 82 11.09 39.68 -23.61
C ILE A 82 9.58 39.79 -23.35
N LEU A 83 9.20 40.21 -22.15
CA LEU A 83 7.83 40.35 -21.68
C LEU A 83 7.52 41.83 -21.47
N ALA A 84 6.59 42.37 -22.25
CA ALA A 84 6.08 43.72 -22.04
C ALA A 84 5.09 43.74 -20.86
N ALA A 85 5.32 44.61 -19.86
CA ALA A 85 4.47 44.68 -18.66
C ALA A 85 3.07 45.30 -18.92
N ASP A 86 2.83 45.85 -20.10
CA ASP A 86 1.57 46.49 -20.49
C ASP A 86 0.40 45.50 -20.65
N SER A 87 0.69 44.20 -20.76
CA SER A 87 -0.35 43.18 -20.74
C SER A 87 -0.95 43.05 -19.33
N LYS A 88 -2.28 43.18 -19.23
CA LYS A 88 -3.02 43.04 -17.95
C LYS A 88 -2.63 41.77 -17.18
N SER A 89 -2.27 40.70 -17.86
CA SER A 89 -1.78 39.45 -17.26
C SER A 89 -0.48 39.60 -16.47
N TRP A 90 0.51 40.34 -16.99
CA TRP A 90 1.84 40.47 -16.35
C TRP A 90 1.82 41.43 -15.16
N SER A 91 0.98 42.47 -15.19
CA SER A 91 0.85 43.40 -14.06
C SER A 91 0.47 42.70 -12.75
N SER A 92 -0.55 41.85 -12.78
CA SER A 92 -0.99 41.08 -11.61
C SER A 92 0.06 40.07 -11.10
N LEU A 93 0.92 39.60 -12.00
CA LEU A 93 1.99 38.66 -11.67
C LEU A 93 3.18 39.38 -11.05
N ALA A 94 3.53 40.56 -11.55
CA ALA A 94 4.57 41.41 -10.98
C ALA A 94 4.26 41.77 -9.51
N ASP A 95 3.00 42.12 -9.21
CA ASP A 95 2.57 42.44 -7.84
C ASP A 95 2.64 41.21 -6.90
N LYS A 96 2.37 40.00 -7.43
CA LYS A 96 2.54 38.75 -6.68
C LYS A 96 4.02 38.41 -6.47
N LEU A 97 4.86 38.60 -7.48
CA LEU A 97 6.31 38.37 -7.36
C LEU A 97 6.93 39.32 -6.33
N SER A 98 6.57 40.60 -6.32
CA SER A 98 7.10 41.55 -5.35
C SER A 98 6.71 41.24 -3.90
N SER A 99 5.55 40.59 -3.69
CA SER A 99 5.06 40.24 -2.35
C SER A 99 5.49 38.86 -1.87
N GLN A 100 5.63 37.88 -2.76
CA GLN A 100 5.89 36.47 -2.42
C GLN A 100 7.32 36.01 -2.74
N GLY A 101 8.08 36.79 -3.52
CA GLY A 101 9.43 36.45 -3.97
C GLY A 101 9.49 35.36 -5.05
N GLN A 102 8.45 34.55 -5.20
CA GLN A 102 8.31 33.57 -6.27
C GLN A 102 6.83 33.31 -6.56
N VAL A 103 6.50 33.00 -7.81
CA VAL A 103 5.13 32.67 -8.23
C VAL A 103 5.15 31.38 -9.04
N TYR A 104 4.14 30.54 -8.82
CA TYR A 104 3.92 29.31 -9.56
C TYR A 104 2.69 29.46 -10.44
N LEU A 105 2.85 29.22 -11.74
CA LEU A 105 1.75 29.28 -12.71
C LEU A 105 1.46 27.91 -13.29
N GLY A 106 0.18 27.54 -13.36
CA GLY A 106 -0.30 26.41 -14.16
C GLY A 106 -0.43 26.76 -15.64
N PRO A 107 -0.68 25.76 -16.51
CA PRO A 107 -0.79 25.96 -17.96
C PRO A 107 -1.88 26.93 -18.39
N GLU A 108 -2.99 26.96 -17.65
CA GLU A 108 -4.12 27.86 -17.92
C GLU A 108 -3.83 29.31 -17.53
N GLN A 109 -2.89 29.53 -16.61
CA GLN A 109 -2.49 30.86 -16.14
C GLN A 109 -1.28 31.40 -16.90
N TRP A 110 -0.61 30.55 -17.68
CA TRP A 110 0.57 30.90 -18.44
C TRP A 110 0.17 31.69 -19.71
N PRO A 111 0.58 32.95 -19.85
CA PRO A 111 0.09 33.83 -20.93
C PRO A 111 0.73 33.55 -22.29
N LEU A 112 1.78 32.73 -22.35
CA LEU A 112 2.48 32.37 -23.58
C LEU A 112 2.08 30.94 -24.02
N PRO A 113 2.28 30.57 -25.29
CA PRO A 113 2.13 29.19 -25.71
C PRO A 113 2.99 28.25 -24.85
N TRP A 114 2.38 27.22 -24.29
CA TRP A 114 3.11 26.22 -23.51
C TRP A 114 4.09 25.48 -24.43
N PRO A 115 5.38 25.37 -24.08
CA PRO A 115 6.37 24.73 -24.94
C PRO A 115 6.05 23.24 -25.07
N ALA A 116 6.20 22.71 -26.29
CA ALA A 116 5.94 21.30 -26.59
C ALA A 116 6.98 20.34 -25.99
N GLU A 117 8.18 20.83 -25.67
CA GLU A 117 9.27 20.05 -25.09
C GLU A 117 9.87 20.78 -23.89
N TYR A 118 10.22 20.03 -22.85
CA TYR A 118 10.97 20.55 -21.71
C TYR A 118 12.33 21.07 -22.21
N ARG A 119 12.48 22.39 -22.21
CA ARG A 119 13.78 23.04 -22.33
C ARG A 119 14.13 23.54 -20.93
N GLY A 120 15.41 23.50 -20.57
CA GLY A 120 15.89 23.91 -19.26
C GLY A 120 15.43 25.31 -18.83
N PRO A 121 15.82 25.76 -17.64
CA PRO A 121 15.40 27.06 -17.12
C PRO A 121 15.68 28.17 -18.15
N ARG A 122 14.65 28.94 -18.47
CA ARG A 122 14.72 30.09 -19.38
C ARG A 122 14.81 31.38 -18.59
N THR A 123 15.41 32.40 -19.19
CA THR A 123 15.44 33.75 -18.62
C THR A 123 14.48 34.63 -19.40
N ALA A 124 13.70 35.41 -18.66
CA ALA A 124 12.77 36.36 -19.25
C ALA A 124 13.03 37.76 -18.68
N VAL A 125 12.91 38.77 -19.52
CA VAL A 125 13.02 40.17 -19.12
C VAL A 125 11.62 40.74 -19.01
N LEU A 126 11.29 41.31 -17.85
CA LEU A 126 10.06 42.06 -17.64
C LEU A 126 10.40 43.55 -17.65
N GLU A 127 9.94 44.27 -18.66
CA GLU A 127 10.11 45.72 -18.78
C GLU A 127 8.90 46.44 -18.17
N LYS A 128 9.08 47.12 -17.04
CA LYS A 128 8.03 47.90 -16.36
C LYS A 128 8.44 49.37 -16.27
N GLU A 129 7.98 50.17 -17.21
CA GLU A 129 8.30 51.61 -17.33
C GLU A 129 9.81 51.87 -17.39
N GLU A 130 10.45 52.16 -16.25
CA GLU A 130 11.90 52.40 -16.11
C GLU A 130 12.63 51.29 -15.33
N ASP A 131 11.90 50.35 -14.69
CA ASP A 131 12.49 49.23 -13.96
C ASP A 131 12.51 47.97 -14.82
N ILE A 132 13.71 47.40 -14.98
CA ILE A 132 13.93 46.20 -15.77
C ILE A 132 14.19 45.05 -14.81
N GLN A 133 13.19 44.19 -14.63
CA GLN A 133 13.30 43.03 -13.76
C GLN A 133 13.60 41.78 -14.58
N LEU A 134 14.68 41.12 -14.22
CA LEU A 134 15.05 39.86 -14.83
C LEU A 134 14.41 38.72 -14.06
N LEU A 135 13.68 37.87 -14.77
CA LEU A 135 12.94 36.74 -14.23
C LEU A 135 13.57 35.42 -14.71
N GLN A 136 13.63 34.44 -13.82
CA GLN A 136 13.97 33.08 -14.16
C GLN A 136 12.69 32.24 -14.23
N LEU A 137 12.47 31.64 -15.40
CA LEU A 137 11.37 30.73 -15.70
C LEU A 137 11.88 29.30 -15.59
N ALA A 138 11.53 28.61 -14.51
CA ALA A 138 11.85 27.20 -14.33
C ALA A 138 10.58 26.36 -14.51
N TRP A 139 10.56 25.54 -15.56
CA TRP A 139 9.54 24.51 -15.73
C TRP A 139 9.74 23.47 -14.64
N LEU A 140 8.75 23.27 -13.79
CA LEU A 140 8.74 22.24 -12.78
C LEU A 140 7.99 21.04 -13.32
N GLY A 141 8.70 19.93 -13.44
CA GLY A 141 8.08 18.65 -13.70
C GLY A 141 7.37 18.11 -12.46
N PRO A 142 6.59 17.04 -12.60
CA PRO A 142 5.93 16.36 -11.48
C PRO A 142 6.89 16.00 -10.35
N GLN A 143 8.14 15.68 -10.69
CA GLN A 143 9.19 15.37 -9.73
C GLN A 143 9.62 16.57 -8.88
N ASP A 144 9.57 17.79 -9.40
CA ASP A 144 10.08 18.99 -8.73
C ASP A 144 9.05 19.58 -7.76
N VAL A 145 7.76 19.33 -8.02
CA VAL A 145 6.61 19.73 -7.18
C VAL A 145 6.77 19.30 -5.71
N PHE A 146 7.38 18.13 -5.46
CA PHE A 146 7.56 17.62 -4.10
C PHE A 146 8.55 18.44 -3.26
N GLY A 147 9.54 19.09 -3.91
CA GLY A 147 10.54 19.92 -3.24
C GLY A 147 10.23 21.42 -3.28
N ALA A 148 9.29 21.83 -4.14
CA ALA A 148 8.89 23.22 -4.27
C ALA A 148 8.09 23.69 -3.05
N ASP A 149 8.24 24.98 -2.72
CA ASP A 149 7.49 25.62 -1.64
C ASP A 149 6.09 26.02 -2.13
N LEU A 150 5.31 25.01 -2.49
CA LEU A 150 3.95 25.15 -2.99
C LEU A 150 2.94 24.97 -1.86
N GLY A 151 1.81 25.67 -1.93
CA GLY A 151 0.64 25.36 -1.12
C GLY A 151 0.17 23.93 -1.37
N TRP A 152 -0.43 23.30 -0.35
CA TRP A 152 -0.91 21.92 -0.45
C TRP A 152 -1.93 21.69 -1.58
N GLN A 153 -2.71 22.71 -1.92
CA GLN A 153 -3.70 22.66 -3.00
C GLN A 153 -3.04 22.64 -4.38
N ASP A 154 -1.99 23.43 -4.56
CA ASP A 154 -1.26 23.52 -5.84
C ASP A 154 -0.41 22.28 -6.10
N ARG A 155 0.10 21.62 -5.05
CA ARG A 155 0.85 20.36 -5.21
C ARG A 155 -0.02 19.22 -5.72
N HIS A 156 -1.28 19.17 -5.30
CA HIS A 156 -2.18 18.03 -5.54
C HIS A 156 -3.59 18.51 -5.92
N PRO A 157 -3.79 18.94 -7.18
CA PRO A 157 -5.03 19.59 -7.60
C PRO A 157 -6.27 18.69 -7.46
N LEU A 158 -6.10 17.38 -7.60
CA LEU A 158 -7.19 16.41 -7.48
C LEU A 158 -7.72 16.25 -6.05
N ARG A 159 -7.01 16.74 -5.03
CA ARG A 159 -7.51 16.72 -3.64
C ARG A 159 -8.69 17.65 -3.43
N LEU A 160 -8.98 18.59 -4.32
CA LEU A 160 -10.23 19.35 -4.24
C LEU A 160 -11.46 18.43 -4.43
N PHE A 161 -11.30 17.33 -5.17
CA PHE A 161 -12.34 16.31 -5.38
C PHE A 161 -12.30 15.18 -4.36
N ALA A 162 -11.37 15.24 -3.40
CA ALA A 162 -11.20 14.31 -2.28
C ALA A 162 -12.49 13.91 -1.57
N THR A 163 -13.26 14.93 -1.19
CA THR A 163 -14.48 14.79 -0.40
C THR A 163 -15.55 14.09 -1.21
N LEU A 164 -15.72 14.48 -2.48
CA LEU A 164 -16.63 13.83 -3.41
C LEU A 164 -16.24 12.37 -3.65
N ALA A 165 -14.96 12.11 -3.90
CA ALA A 165 -14.40 10.77 -4.03
C ALA A 165 -14.67 9.90 -2.79
N GLY A 166 -14.42 10.46 -1.59
CA GLY A 166 -14.69 9.79 -0.31
C GLY A 166 -16.17 9.47 -0.13
N LEU A 167 -17.07 10.39 -0.51
CA LEU A 167 -18.52 10.17 -0.46
C LEU A 167 -18.96 9.07 -1.43
N VAL A 168 -18.43 9.06 -2.67
CA VAL A 168 -18.70 7.98 -3.63
C VAL A 168 -18.21 6.65 -3.08
N MET A 169 -17.04 6.60 -2.46
CA MET A 169 -16.51 5.37 -1.86
C MET A 169 -17.36 4.88 -0.69
N LEU A 170 -17.81 5.79 0.19
CA LEU A 170 -18.71 5.45 1.29
C LEU A 170 -20.07 4.97 0.78
N ALA A 171 -20.60 5.60 -0.28
CA ALA A 171 -21.85 5.18 -0.90
C ALA A 171 -21.73 3.79 -1.54
N THR A 172 -20.64 3.50 -2.28
CA THR A 172 -20.43 2.18 -2.86
C THR A 172 -20.16 1.11 -1.81
N ALA A 173 -19.42 1.43 -0.75
CA ALA A 173 -19.22 0.55 0.40
C ALA A 173 -20.55 0.27 1.12
N GLY A 174 -21.39 1.29 1.33
CA GLY A 174 -22.71 1.15 1.93
C GLY A 174 -23.66 0.28 1.11
N LEU A 175 -23.69 0.46 -0.21
CA LEU A 175 -24.46 -0.38 -1.13
C LEU A 175 -23.92 -1.82 -1.17
N ALA A 176 -22.60 -2.00 -1.10
CA ALA A 176 -21.98 -3.32 -1.05
C ALA A 176 -22.29 -4.05 0.26
N TRP A 177 -22.30 -3.33 1.40
CA TRP A 177 -22.65 -3.83 2.72
C TRP A 177 -24.14 -4.20 2.81
N SER A 178 -25.03 -3.32 2.36
CA SER A 178 -26.49 -3.52 2.45
C SER A 178 -26.95 -4.83 1.77
N ARG A 179 -26.30 -5.24 0.68
CA ARG A 179 -26.62 -6.47 -0.06
C ARG A 179 -26.02 -7.76 0.53
N SER A 180 -25.23 -7.72 1.60
CA SER A 180 -24.60 -8.94 2.14
C SER A 180 -25.47 -9.72 3.13
N ASN A 181 -26.65 -9.23 3.49
CA ASN A 181 -27.49 -9.86 4.51
C ASN A 181 -28.47 -10.92 3.99
N THR A 182 -28.57 -11.13 2.68
CA THR A 182 -29.77 -11.79 2.15
C THR A 182 -29.76 -13.32 2.11
N GLU A 183 -28.63 -14.04 2.07
CA GLU A 183 -28.66 -15.51 2.19
C GLU A 183 -27.38 -16.09 2.81
N LEU A 184 -27.53 -16.89 3.88
CA LEU A 184 -26.47 -17.62 4.59
C LEU A 184 -25.92 -18.81 3.78
N ILE A 185 -25.96 -18.76 2.44
CA ILE A 185 -25.40 -19.83 1.62
C ILE A 185 -23.87 -19.74 1.73
N PRO A 186 -23.19 -20.76 2.27
CA PRO A 186 -21.74 -20.73 2.39
C PRO A 186 -21.11 -20.59 1.01
N SER A 187 -20.51 -19.43 0.73
CA SER A 187 -19.70 -19.21 -0.46
C SER A 187 -18.24 -19.45 -0.16
N ALA A 188 -17.53 -20.13 -1.06
CA ALA A 188 -16.07 -20.26 -0.99
C ALA A 188 -15.38 -18.88 -0.93
N SER A 189 -16.00 -17.82 -1.48
CA SER A 189 -15.43 -16.47 -1.47
C SER A 189 -15.53 -15.75 -0.12
N ASP A 190 -16.38 -16.24 0.77
CA ASP A 190 -16.52 -15.77 2.15
C ASP A 190 -15.74 -16.62 3.14
N SER A 191 -15.08 -17.68 2.68
CA SER A 191 -14.14 -18.48 3.46
C SER A 191 -12.83 -17.72 3.75
N ARG A 192 -12.00 -18.27 4.65
CA ARG A 192 -10.68 -17.69 4.99
C ARG A 192 -9.80 -17.68 3.75
N ILE A 193 -9.73 -18.81 3.03
CA ILE A 193 -8.97 -18.93 1.78
C ILE A 193 -9.47 -17.94 0.73
N GLY A 194 -10.78 -17.78 0.55
CA GLY A 194 -11.34 -16.81 -0.41
C GLY A 194 -10.97 -15.36 -0.08
N THR A 195 -10.90 -15.02 1.22
CA THR A 195 -10.46 -13.70 1.67
C THR A 195 -8.95 -13.51 1.49
N THR A 196 -8.13 -14.53 1.81
CA THR A 196 -6.69 -14.50 1.55
C THR A 196 -6.40 -14.31 0.06
N LEU A 197 -7.08 -15.05 -0.81
CA LEU A 197 -6.92 -14.92 -2.25
C LEU A 197 -7.32 -13.52 -2.74
N ALA A 198 -8.40 -12.96 -2.19
CA ALA A 198 -8.78 -11.57 -2.48
C ALA A 198 -7.70 -10.56 -2.03
N CYS A 199 -7.06 -10.78 -0.87
CA CYS A 199 -5.92 -9.98 -0.44
C CYS A 199 -4.72 -10.13 -1.38
N CYS A 200 -4.39 -11.35 -1.82
CA CYS A 200 -3.30 -11.59 -2.78
C CYS A 200 -3.56 -10.84 -4.10
N LEU A 201 -4.78 -10.92 -4.63
CA LEU A 201 -5.16 -10.15 -5.81
C LEU A 201 -5.13 -8.63 -5.56
N GLY A 202 -5.51 -8.18 -4.36
CA GLY A 202 -5.35 -6.79 -3.94
C GLY A 202 -3.88 -6.34 -3.96
N LEU A 203 -2.96 -7.17 -3.46
CA LEU A 203 -1.51 -6.90 -3.53
C LEU A 203 -1.01 -6.81 -4.96
N ILE A 204 -1.50 -7.68 -5.87
CA ILE A 204 -1.17 -7.60 -7.30
C ILE A 204 -1.65 -6.27 -7.89
N LEU A 205 -2.88 -5.84 -7.58
CA LEU A 205 -3.41 -4.56 -8.07
C LEU A 205 -2.61 -3.37 -7.55
N VAL A 206 -2.28 -3.35 -6.25
CA VAL A 206 -1.45 -2.30 -5.64
C VAL A 206 -0.06 -2.30 -6.26
N GLY A 207 0.55 -3.48 -6.41
CA GLY A 207 1.87 -3.62 -7.04
C GLY A 207 1.87 -3.13 -8.48
N ALA A 208 0.87 -3.52 -9.28
CA ALA A 208 0.71 -3.06 -10.66
C ALA A 208 0.52 -1.54 -10.74
N ALA A 209 -0.29 -0.95 -9.85
CA ALA A 209 -0.43 0.50 -9.78
C ALA A 209 0.89 1.20 -9.46
N MET A 210 1.69 0.68 -8.53
CA MET A 210 3.01 1.24 -8.20
C MET A 210 3.99 1.11 -9.37
N ILE A 211 3.94 0.03 -10.14
CA ILE A 211 4.73 -0.13 -11.38
C ILE A 211 4.31 0.91 -12.42
N CYS A 212 3.01 1.19 -12.55
CA CYS A 212 2.51 2.19 -13.49
C CYS A 212 2.75 3.63 -13.02
N MET A 213 2.86 3.88 -11.71
CA MET A 213 2.96 5.22 -11.14
C MET A 213 4.10 6.07 -11.73
N PRO A 214 5.35 5.58 -11.90
CA PRO A 214 6.41 6.33 -12.55
C PRO A 214 6.08 6.80 -13.97
N HIS A 215 5.36 5.97 -14.74
CA HIS A 215 4.93 6.29 -16.09
C HIS A 215 3.78 7.30 -16.08
N LEU A 216 2.77 7.11 -15.22
CA LEU A 216 1.61 7.98 -15.13
C LEU A 216 2.00 9.38 -14.62
N TYR A 217 2.96 9.45 -13.68
CA TYR A 217 3.34 10.71 -13.03
C TYR A 217 4.60 11.31 -13.65
N GLY A 218 5.23 10.70 -14.64
CA GLY A 218 6.44 11.24 -15.27
C GLY A 218 7.65 11.37 -14.33
N ILE A 219 7.66 10.68 -13.18
CA ILE A 219 8.68 10.84 -12.12
C ILE A 219 9.99 10.06 -12.39
N TRP A 220 10.20 9.55 -13.60
CA TRP A 220 11.42 8.83 -13.98
C TRP A 220 12.70 9.66 -13.79
N GLY A 221 12.61 10.99 -13.90
CA GLY A 221 13.77 11.89 -13.82
C GLY A 221 14.40 12.01 -12.43
N ARG A 222 13.67 11.67 -11.35
CA ARG A 222 14.21 11.64 -9.97
C ARG A 222 14.59 10.19 -9.65
N GLY A 223 15.84 9.85 -9.97
CA GLY A 223 16.34 8.46 -10.04
C GLY A 223 15.96 7.54 -8.88
N ASP A 224 15.76 8.06 -7.68
CA ASP A 224 15.47 7.23 -6.50
C ASP A 224 13.98 6.93 -6.32
N LEU A 225 13.07 7.89 -6.54
CA LEU A 225 11.65 7.74 -6.18
C LEU A 225 10.90 6.87 -7.20
N GLY A 226 11.06 7.17 -8.50
CA GLY A 226 10.41 6.39 -9.56
C GLY A 226 10.90 4.95 -9.58
N PHE A 227 12.22 4.76 -9.39
CA PHE A 227 12.83 3.44 -9.31
C PHE A 227 12.37 2.68 -8.06
N ALA A 228 12.37 3.29 -6.88
CA ALA A 228 11.89 2.64 -5.66
C ALA A 228 10.42 2.20 -5.79
N ALA A 229 9.55 3.07 -6.31
CA ALA A 229 8.14 2.73 -6.53
C ALA A 229 7.97 1.54 -7.48
N PHE A 230 8.74 1.51 -8.57
CA PHE A 230 8.73 0.39 -9.52
C PHE A 230 9.17 -0.93 -8.86
N PHE A 231 10.28 -0.94 -8.12
CA PHE A 231 10.80 -2.16 -7.48
C PHE A 231 9.89 -2.68 -6.37
N VAL A 232 9.37 -1.78 -5.53
CA VAL A 232 8.39 -2.14 -4.49
C VAL A 232 7.12 -2.69 -5.15
N GLY A 233 6.64 -2.04 -6.22
CA GLY A 233 5.49 -2.50 -6.98
C GLY A 233 5.70 -3.89 -7.59
N LEU A 234 6.86 -4.13 -8.20
CA LEU A 234 7.25 -5.42 -8.77
C LEU A 234 7.29 -6.52 -7.69
N PHE A 235 7.90 -6.24 -6.55
CA PHE A 235 7.98 -7.19 -5.44
C PHE A 235 6.58 -7.55 -4.89
N LEU A 236 5.71 -6.56 -4.67
CA LEU A 236 4.34 -6.78 -4.23
C LEU A 236 3.53 -7.59 -5.25
N CYS A 237 3.69 -7.28 -6.54
CA CYS A 237 3.02 -7.99 -7.62
C CYS A 237 3.45 -9.46 -7.68
N LEU A 238 4.77 -9.72 -7.65
CA LEU A 238 5.31 -11.07 -7.69
C LEU A 238 4.94 -11.88 -6.45
N SER A 239 5.03 -11.28 -5.26
CA SER A 239 4.64 -11.92 -4.00
C SER A 239 3.13 -12.25 -3.97
N GLY A 240 2.29 -11.31 -4.41
CA GLY A 240 0.85 -11.50 -4.54
C GLY A 240 0.50 -12.60 -5.54
N ALA A 241 1.17 -12.64 -6.69
CA ALA A 241 0.97 -13.66 -7.73
C ALA A 241 1.38 -15.05 -7.24
N LEU A 242 2.57 -15.18 -6.65
CA LEU A 242 3.05 -16.45 -6.10
C LEU A 242 2.12 -16.96 -4.99
N SER A 243 1.71 -16.08 -4.08
CA SER A 243 0.75 -16.42 -3.01
C SER A 243 -0.61 -16.84 -3.59
N ALA A 244 -1.12 -16.12 -4.60
CA ALA A 244 -2.38 -16.46 -5.24
C ALA A 244 -2.34 -17.85 -5.89
N LEU A 245 -1.22 -18.23 -6.52
CA LEU A 245 -1.02 -19.57 -7.08
C LEU A 245 -1.10 -20.66 -6.00
N VAL A 246 -0.46 -20.43 -4.85
CA VAL A 246 -0.50 -21.36 -3.70
C VAL A 246 -1.93 -21.55 -3.18
N PHE A 247 -2.73 -20.48 -3.11
CA PHE A 247 -4.10 -20.55 -2.55
C PHE A 247 -5.18 -20.93 -3.57
N LEU A 248 -4.91 -20.91 -4.88
CA LEU A 248 -5.89 -21.20 -5.91
C LEU A 248 -6.37 -22.66 -5.87
N GLY A 249 -5.47 -23.60 -5.62
CA GLY A 249 -5.79 -25.03 -5.46
C GLY A 249 -6.75 -25.29 -4.29
N PRO A 250 -6.37 -24.90 -3.05
CA PRO A 250 -7.25 -24.97 -1.89
C PRO A 250 -8.59 -24.28 -2.10
N TYR A 251 -8.62 -23.10 -2.75
CA TYR A 251 -9.85 -22.37 -3.04
C TYR A 251 -10.81 -23.18 -3.91
N LYS A 252 -10.31 -23.74 -5.03
CA LYS A 252 -11.12 -24.59 -5.94
C LYS A 252 -11.61 -25.85 -5.23
N TYR A 253 -10.80 -26.43 -4.35
CA TYR A 253 -11.21 -27.60 -3.57
C TYR A 253 -12.36 -27.26 -2.61
N ILE A 254 -12.26 -26.17 -1.85
CA ILE A 254 -13.34 -25.74 -0.94
C ILE A 254 -14.60 -25.39 -1.72
N GLN A 255 -14.49 -24.81 -2.92
CA GLN A 255 -15.63 -24.57 -3.79
C GLN A 255 -16.35 -25.88 -4.15
N ALA A 256 -15.61 -26.89 -4.62
CA ALA A 256 -16.17 -28.21 -4.93
C ALA A 256 -16.74 -28.93 -3.70
N LEU A 257 -16.10 -28.75 -2.52
CA LEU A 257 -16.57 -29.30 -1.24
C LEU A 257 -17.93 -28.70 -0.86
N LEU A 258 -18.09 -27.37 -0.97
CA LEU A 258 -19.34 -26.68 -0.66
C LEU A 258 -20.45 -26.99 -1.68
N GLN A 259 -20.09 -27.26 -2.93
CA GLN A 259 -21.01 -27.73 -3.98
C GLN A 259 -21.45 -29.19 -3.78
N GLY A 260 -20.79 -29.94 -2.89
CA GLY A 260 -21.10 -31.34 -2.57
C GLY A 260 -20.35 -32.37 -3.41
N GLU A 261 -19.53 -31.97 -4.38
CA GLU A 261 -18.80 -32.88 -5.28
C GLU A 261 -17.71 -33.69 -4.57
N LYS A 262 -17.06 -33.10 -3.56
CA LYS A 262 -15.93 -33.71 -2.81
C LYS A 262 -16.22 -33.86 -1.32
N ARG A 263 -17.50 -33.93 -0.96
CA ARG A 263 -17.98 -33.95 0.42
C ARG A 263 -18.19 -35.39 0.86
N LEU A 264 -17.51 -35.78 1.93
CA LEU A 264 -17.76 -37.02 2.66
C LEU A 264 -19.03 -36.87 3.50
N ILE A 265 -19.06 -35.83 4.33
CA ILE A 265 -20.12 -35.64 5.33
C ILE A 265 -20.53 -34.17 5.38
N LYS A 266 -21.83 -33.96 5.62
CA LYS A 266 -22.39 -32.66 6.00
C LYS A 266 -23.06 -32.79 7.37
N TRP A 267 -22.61 -31.99 8.33
CA TRP A 267 -23.27 -31.82 9.62
C TRP A 267 -23.87 -30.43 9.74
N SER A 268 -25.04 -30.37 10.38
CA SER A 268 -25.73 -29.14 10.76
C SER A 268 -25.96 -29.19 12.27
N TYR A 269 -25.70 -28.09 12.95
CA TYR A 269 -25.79 -28.00 14.40
C TYR A 269 -26.93 -27.10 14.84
N THR A 270 -27.47 -27.38 16.00
CA THR A 270 -28.35 -26.41 16.67
C THR A 270 -27.53 -25.20 17.13
N PRO A 271 -28.14 -24.00 17.25
CA PRO A 271 -27.45 -22.82 17.75
C PRO A 271 -26.79 -23.02 19.12
N ALA A 272 -27.43 -23.82 20.00
CA ALA A 272 -26.93 -24.09 21.34
C ALA A 272 -25.67 -24.97 21.33
N GLU A 273 -25.68 -26.07 20.57
CA GLU A 273 -24.49 -26.94 20.39
C GLU A 273 -23.33 -26.15 19.80
N TRP A 274 -23.62 -25.33 18.78
CA TRP A 274 -22.61 -24.53 18.11
C TRP A 274 -21.99 -23.47 19.02
N GLN A 275 -22.81 -22.74 19.80
CA GLN A 275 -22.29 -21.76 20.76
C GLN A 275 -21.41 -22.42 21.81
N ASN A 276 -21.83 -23.56 22.36
CA ASN A 276 -21.04 -24.30 23.34
C ASN A 276 -19.68 -24.73 22.77
N PHE A 277 -19.68 -25.25 21.53
CA PHE A 277 -18.45 -25.58 20.81
C PHE A 277 -17.54 -24.35 20.63
N VAL A 278 -18.08 -23.23 20.15
CA VAL A 278 -17.29 -22.01 19.89
C VAL A 278 -16.71 -21.43 21.18
N HIS A 279 -17.44 -21.50 22.29
CA HIS A 279 -16.94 -21.09 23.59
C HIS A 279 -15.78 -21.97 24.06
N THR A 280 -15.96 -23.29 24.02
CA THR A 280 -14.93 -24.26 24.40
C THR A 280 -13.67 -24.11 23.55
N GLN A 281 -13.82 -23.99 22.23
CA GLN A 281 -12.70 -23.81 21.30
C GLN A 281 -11.96 -22.49 21.54
N TYR A 282 -12.69 -21.40 21.82
CA TYR A 282 -12.08 -20.10 22.10
C TYR A 282 -11.23 -20.13 23.39
N ASP A 283 -11.71 -20.78 24.44
CA ASP A 283 -10.98 -20.86 25.71
C ASP A 283 -9.68 -21.67 25.55
N ILE A 284 -9.72 -22.76 24.77
CA ILE A 284 -8.53 -23.54 24.41
C ILE A 284 -7.55 -22.69 23.59
N GLU A 285 -8.00 -22.09 22.48
CA GLU A 285 -7.13 -21.27 21.60
C GLU A 285 -6.52 -20.09 22.35
N ARG A 286 -7.30 -19.43 23.22
CA ARG A 286 -6.83 -18.30 24.01
C ARG A 286 -5.75 -18.73 25.02
N GLY A 287 -5.93 -19.86 25.69
CA GLY A 287 -4.93 -20.42 26.60
C GLY A 287 -3.60 -20.66 25.91
N ASP A 288 -3.64 -21.36 24.78
CA ASP A 288 -2.44 -21.68 23.98
C ASP A 288 -1.73 -20.42 23.45
N MET A 289 -2.50 -19.44 22.97
CA MET A 289 -1.92 -18.18 22.47
C MET A 289 -1.30 -17.34 23.59
N LEU A 290 -1.91 -17.28 24.77
CA LEU A 290 -1.35 -16.55 25.92
C LEU A 290 -0.04 -17.17 26.39
N GLN A 291 0.05 -18.50 26.43
CA GLN A 291 1.30 -19.20 26.77
C GLN A 291 2.41 -18.89 25.76
N LYS A 292 2.12 -18.97 24.45
CA LYS A 292 3.07 -18.63 23.39
C LYS A 292 3.50 -17.16 23.44
N LEU A 293 2.55 -16.25 23.69
CA LEU A 293 2.82 -14.82 23.79
C LEU A 293 3.68 -14.50 25.02
N ALA A 294 3.44 -15.14 26.15
CA ALA A 294 4.26 -14.99 27.35
C ALA A 294 5.71 -15.43 27.09
N PHE A 295 5.90 -16.57 26.42
CA PHE A 295 7.23 -17.06 26.05
C PHE A 295 7.95 -16.12 25.08
N ILE A 296 7.29 -15.72 23.99
CA ILE A 296 7.87 -14.78 23.00
C ILE A 296 8.14 -13.42 23.65
N GLY A 297 7.25 -12.94 24.52
CA GLY A 297 7.42 -11.69 25.25
C GLY A 297 8.63 -11.71 26.17
N LEU A 298 8.88 -12.82 26.87
CA LEU A 298 10.07 -12.99 27.69
C LEU A 298 11.36 -12.95 26.85
N VAL A 299 11.37 -13.64 25.69
CA VAL A 299 12.52 -13.63 24.77
C VAL A 299 12.78 -12.23 24.20
N LEU A 300 11.73 -11.53 23.77
CA LEU A 300 11.85 -10.17 23.23
C LEU A 300 12.25 -9.16 24.30
N LEU A 301 11.80 -9.32 25.54
CA LEU A 301 12.24 -8.48 26.66
C LEU A 301 13.73 -8.68 26.94
N ALA A 302 14.21 -9.92 26.98
CA ALA A 302 15.63 -10.22 27.14
C ALA A 302 16.46 -9.65 25.98
N ALA A 303 15.98 -9.78 24.74
CA ALA A 303 16.62 -9.19 23.57
C ALA A 303 16.65 -7.66 23.64
N ALA A 304 15.55 -7.02 24.05
CA ALA A 304 15.46 -5.58 24.20
C ALA A 304 16.46 -5.05 25.25
N LEU A 305 16.64 -5.78 26.37
CA LEU A 305 17.65 -5.44 27.37
C LEU A 305 19.07 -5.55 26.80
N VAL A 306 19.41 -6.65 26.12
CA VAL A 306 20.75 -6.80 25.51
C VAL A 306 21.02 -5.71 24.46
N VAL A 307 20.03 -5.43 23.61
CA VAL A 307 20.14 -4.45 22.54
C VAL A 307 20.16 -3.02 23.08
N SER A 308 19.47 -2.72 24.19
CA SER A 308 19.52 -1.38 24.80
C SER A 308 20.92 -1.01 25.25
N TRP A 309 21.71 -1.99 25.71
CA TRP A 309 23.10 -1.82 26.09
C TRP A 309 24.04 -1.58 24.89
N LEU A 310 23.70 -2.09 23.70
CA LEU A 310 24.58 -2.09 22.53
C LEU A 310 24.24 -1.03 21.47
N ALA A 311 22.95 -0.80 21.20
CA ALA A 311 22.48 -0.10 20.00
C ALA A 311 21.60 1.14 20.31
N GLY A 312 21.41 1.47 21.59
CA GLY A 312 20.68 2.66 22.02
C GLY A 312 19.16 2.59 21.87
N VAL A 313 18.50 3.73 22.10
CA VAL A 313 17.05 3.84 22.28
C VAL A 313 16.24 3.47 21.03
N LEU A 314 16.75 3.78 19.83
CA LEU A 314 16.03 3.50 18.57
C LEU A 314 15.75 2.00 18.40
N ALA A 315 16.73 1.15 18.70
CA ALA A 315 16.57 -0.30 18.57
C ALA A 315 15.55 -0.86 19.57
N VAL A 316 15.50 -0.31 20.80
CA VAL A 316 14.47 -0.64 21.80
C VAL A 316 13.07 -0.25 21.31
N MET A 317 12.92 0.91 20.67
CA MET A 317 11.63 1.32 20.09
C MET A 317 11.18 0.37 18.97
N ILE A 318 12.10 -0.07 18.10
CA ILE A 318 11.78 -1.02 17.02
C ILE A 318 11.33 -2.37 17.61
N ILE A 319 12.09 -2.93 18.57
CA ILE A 319 11.74 -4.21 19.22
C ILE A 319 10.40 -4.10 19.95
N SER A 320 10.17 -3.00 20.65
CA SER A 320 8.89 -2.74 21.33
C SER A 320 7.74 -2.66 20.35
N GLY A 321 7.92 -1.99 19.21
CA GLY A 321 6.93 -1.93 18.14
C GLY A 321 6.58 -3.31 17.58
N VAL A 322 7.58 -4.15 17.34
CA VAL A 322 7.37 -5.55 16.92
C VAL A 322 6.62 -6.34 17.99
N PHE A 323 6.99 -6.19 19.26
CA PHE A 323 6.29 -6.84 20.37
C PHE A 323 4.81 -6.44 20.45
N PHE A 324 4.51 -5.15 20.38
CA PHE A 324 3.12 -4.67 20.38
C PHE A 324 2.32 -5.19 19.18
N ALA A 325 2.94 -5.27 18.00
CA ALA A 325 2.30 -5.86 16.82
C ALA A 325 1.98 -7.36 17.01
N LEU A 326 2.87 -8.11 17.66
CA LEU A 326 2.65 -9.51 18.01
C LEU A 326 1.54 -9.68 19.05
N VAL A 327 1.53 -8.87 20.12
CA VAL A 327 0.46 -8.85 21.13
C VAL A 327 -0.90 -8.56 20.47
N PHE A 328 -0.95 -7.52 19.63
CA PHE A 328 -2.15 -7.15 18.90
C PHE A 328 -2.67 -8.31 18.04
N THR A 329 -1.77 -9.00 17.33
CA THR A 329 -2.13 -10.16 16.51
C THR A 329 -2.63 -11.33 17.35
N ALA A 330 -1.93 -11.67 18.44
CA ALA A 330 -2.27 -12.78 19.33
C ALA A 330 -3.63 -12.59 20.02
N VAL A 331 -4.02 -11.35 20.35
CA VAL A 331 -5.33 -11.05 20.94
C VAL A 331 -6.43 -10.96 19.87
N SER A 332 -6.12 -10.34 18.73
CA SER A 332 -7.12 -10.06 17.69
C SER A 332 -7.56 -11.32 16.95
N VAL A 333 -6.64 -12.24 16.65
CA VAL A 333 -6.94 -13.44 15.86
C VAL A 333 -8.00 -14.33 16.51
N PRO A 334 -7.91 -14.74 17.81
CA PRO A 334 -8.95 -15.52 18.47
C PRO A 334 -10.29 -14.80 18.54
N VAL A 335 -10.27 -13.49 18.80
CA VAL A 335 -11.51 -12.68 18.89
C VAL A 335 -12.22 -12.64 17.54
N PHE A 336 -11.48 -12.44 16.44
CA PHE A 336 -12.05 -12.47 15.10
C PHE A 336 -12.47 -13.88 14.68
N SER A 337 -11.71 -14.92 15.04
CA SER A 337 -12.04 -16.33 14.84
C SER A 337 -13.39 -16.67 15.49
N ARG A 338 -13.55 -16.34 16.78
CA ARG A 338 -14.78 -16.53 17.55
C ARG A 338 -15.96 -15.76 16.94
N ARG A 339 -15.78 -14.46 16.67
CA ARG A 339 -16.84 -13.63 16.06
C ARG A 339 -17.29 -14.18 14.71
N ARG A 340 -16.37 -14.74 13.93
CA ARG A 340 -16.67 -15.35 12.64
C ARG A 340 -17.46 -16.65 12.82
N LEU A 341 -17.02 -17.56 13.69
CA LEU A 341 -17.73 -18.81 13.95
C LEU A 341 -19.15 -18.55 14.47
N LEU A 342 -19.35 -17.55 15.34
CA LEU A 342 -20.67 -17.18 15.85
C LEU A 342 -21.61 -16.60 14.78
N ARG A 343 -21.06 -15.96 13.73
CA ARG A 343 -21.83 -15.38 12.62
C ARG A 343 -21.96 -16.32 11.42
N GLY A 344 -21.10 -17.33 11.34
CA GLY A 344 -21.04 -18.27 10.24
C GLY A 344 -22.23 -19.24 10.25
N PRO A 345 -22.42 -19.99 9.15
CA PRO A 345 -23.41 -21.05 9.10
C PRO A 345 -23.04 -22.14 10.13
N PHE A 346 -24.02 -22.65 10.86
CA PHE A 346 -23.85 -23.73 11.85
C PHE A 346 -23.73 -25.08 11.14
N GLU A 347 -22.77 -25.19 10.23
CA GLU A 347 -22.54 -26.36 9.40
C GLU A 347 -21.05 -26.71 9.33
N ALA A 348 -20.78 -28.01 9.25
CA ALA A 348 -19.48 -28.57 8.92
C ALA A 348 -19.59 -29.39 7.63
N HIS A 349 -18.69 -29.13 6.68
CA HIS A 349 -18.55 -29.91 5.45
C HIS A 349 -17.17 -30.55 5.47
N ILE A 350 -17.14 -31.87 5.59
CA ILE A 350 -15.90 -32.65 5.70
C ILE A 350 -15.66 -33.32 4.35
N GLY A 351 -14.46 -33.19 3.81
CA GLY A 351 -14.02 -33.88 2.61
C GLY A 351 -12.65 -34.52 2.81
N LEU A 352 -12.21 -35.34 1.86
CA LEU A 352 -10.95 -36.07 1.98
C LEU A 352 -9.71 -35.18 2.11
N LYS A 353 -9.72 -33.95 1.56
CA LYS A 353 -8.53 -33.07 1.49
C LYS A 353 -8.64 -31.81 2.34
N GLY A 354 -9.80 -31.61 2.97
CA GLY A 354 -10.06 -30.42 3.74
C GLY A 354 -11.45 -30.39 4.37
N LEU A 355 -11.65 -29.39 5.21
CA LEU A 355 -12.82 -29.16 6.03
C LEU A 355 -13.25 -27.71 5.87
N TYR A 356 -14.56 -27.50 5.79
CA TYR A 356 -15.18 -26.20 6.02
C TYR A 356 -16.00 -26.26 7.31
N LEU A 357 -15.69 -25.37 8.27
CA LEU A 357 -16.32 -25.33 9.59
C LEU A 357 -16.71 -23.89 9.92
N GLY A 358 -18.00 -23.56 9.86
CA GLY A 358 -18.49 -22.23 10.28
C GLY A 358 -17.84 -21.03 9.58
N GLY A 359 -17.50 -21.16 8.30
CA GLY A 359 -16.78 -20.12 7.55
C GLY A 359 -15.26 -20.22 7.62
N GLN A 360 -14.72 -21.08 8.48
CA GLN A 360 -13.30 -21.43 8.50
C GLN A 360 -13.02 -22.58 7.54
N THR A 361 -11.81 -22.61 7.00
CA THR A 361 -11.38 -23.61 6.02
C THR A 361 -10.04 -24.16 6.44
N HIS A 362 -9.95 -25.48 6.45
CA HIS A 362 -8.74 -26.23 6.74
C HIS A 362 -8.45 -27.15 5.56
N THR A 363 -7.20 -27.19 5.13
CA THR A 363 -6.75 -28.09 4.07
C THR A 363 -5.49 -28.76 4.55
N TRP A 364 -5.43 -30.09 4.44
CA TRP A 364 -4.28 -30.90 4.85
C TRP A 364 -3.57 -31.53 3.66
N THR A 365 -3.96 -31.17 2.44
CA THR A 365 -3.24 -31.50 1.21
C THR A 365 -2.69 -30.24 0.57
N GLY A 366 -1.44 -30.27 0.14
CA GLY A 366 -0.79 -29.19 -0.57
C GLY A 366 0.69 -29.16 -0.27
N PHE A 367 1.43 -28.25 -0.92
CA PHE A 367 2.88 -28.18 -0.79
C PHE A 367 3.35 -27.90 0.66
N PHE A 368 2.52 -27.25 1.46
CA PHE A 368 2.82 -26.85 2.84
C PHE A 368 1.97 -27.56 3.90
N HIS A 369 1.20 -28.58 3.50
CA HIS A 369 0.24 -29.23 4.37
C HIS A 369 0.39 -30.74 4.27
N ARG A 370 0.36 -31.41 5.42
CA ARG A 370 0.42 -32.87 5.48
C ARG A 370 -0.55 -33.39 6.52
N PHE A 371 -1.50 -34.22 6.10
CA PHE A 371 -2.35 -34.98 7.00
C PHE A 371 -1.51 -35.90 7.89
N GLN A 372 -1.87 -36.00 9.17
CA GLN A 372 -1.21 -36.90 10.11
C GLN A 372 -2.15 -37.99 10.63
N SER A 373 -3.29 -37.61 11.19
CA SER A 373 -4.27 -38.57 11.73
C SER A 373 -5.66 -37.95 11.87
N ALA A 374 -6.66 -38.81 12.02
CA ALA A 374 -8.02 -38.40 12.36
C ALA A 374 -8.60 -39.38 13.38
N ALA A 375 -9.06 -38.89 14.52
CA ALA A 375 -9.61 -39.72 15.58
C ALA A 375 -10.90 -39.12 16.15
N VAL A 376 -11.80 -39.97 16.65
CA VAL A 376 -13.00 -39.52 17.37
C VAL A 376 -12.71 -39.54 18.86
N GLU A 377 -12.66 -38.38 19.49
CA GLU A 377 -12.57 -38.26 20.95
C GLU A 377 -13.97 -38.42 21.55
N THR A 378 -14.14 -39.48 22.34
CA THR A 378 -15.35 -39.73 23.11
C THR A 378 -15.26 -39.00 24.45
N GLY A 379 -16.25 -38.16 24.76
CA GLY A 379 -16.34 -37.41 26.01
C GLY A 379 -17.70 -36.74 26.15
N ALA A 380 -17.82 -35.80 27.10
CA ALA A 380 -19.05 -35.02 27.28
C ALA A 380 -19.44 -34.22 26.03
N ASN A 381 -18.46 -33.84 25.21
CA ASN A 381 -18.64 -33.20 23.92
C ASN A 381 -17.85 -33.99 22.86
N PRO A 382 -18.43 -35.02 22.22
CA PRO A 382 -17.72 -35.83 21.24
C PRO A 382 -17.27 -34.98 20.06
N CYS A 383 -16.01 -35.15 19.65
CA CYS A 383 -15.46 -34.41 18.51
C CYS A 383 -14.59 -35.30 17.61
N LEU A 384 -14.66 -35.02 16.30
CA LEU A 384 -13.72 -35.54 15.33
C LEU A 384 -12.49 -34.63 15.35
N VAL A 385 -11.36 -35.16 15.81
CA VAL A 385 -10.10 -34.46 15.90
C VAL A 385 -9.26 -34.81 14.69
N ILE A 386 -8.98 -33.80 13.87
CA ILE A 386 -8.14 -33.93 12.68
C ILE A 386 -6.80 -33.28 12.97
N HIS A 387 -5.75 -34.07 12.85
CA HIS A 387 -4.38 -33.64 13.08
C HIS A 387 -3.64 -33.50 11.75
N TYR A 388 -3.08 -32.33 11.49
CA TYR A 388 -2.29 -32.10 10.29
C TYR A 388 -1.16 -31.09 10.54
N PHE A 389 -0.07 -31.26 9.81
CA PHE A 389 1.05 -30.31 9.79
C PHE A 389 0.77 -29.18 8.81
N GLN A 390 1.12 -27.94 9.19
CA GLN A 390 1.10 -26.79 8.29
C GLN A 390 2.38 -25.96 8.44
N LEU A 391 3.16 -25.85 7.35
CA LEU A 391 4.32 -24.97 7.31
C LEU A 391 3.86 -23.50 7.43
N GLY A 392 4.45 -22.75 8.36
CA GLY A 392 4.19 -21.32 8.57
C GLY A 392 3.34 -20.97 9.80
N HIS A 393 2.59 -21.90 10.41
CA HIS A 393 2.00 -21.70 11.74
C HIS A 393 3.02 -22.07 12.83
N GLY A 394 4.19 -21.44 12.82
CA GLY A 394 5.29 -21.74 13.76
C GLY A 394 5.88 -23.14 13.61
N GLY A 395 5.72 -23.77 12.43
CA GLY A 395 6.12 -25.16 12.19
C GLY A 395 5.31 -26.19 12.99
N GLY A 396 4.13 -25.78 13.48
CA GLY A 396 3.33 -26.56 14.41
C GLY A 396 2.33 -27.48 13.73
N ASP A 397 2.19 -28.62 14.36
CA ASP A 397 1.01 -29.49 14.37
C ASP A 397 -0.27 -28.68 14.67
N ILE A 398 -1.26 -28.80 13.78
CA ILE A 398 -2.58 -28.16 13.92
C ILE A 398 -3.60 -29.24 14.25
N LEU A 399 -4.28 -29.05 15.38
CA LEU A 399 -5.41 -29.86 15.83
C LEU A 399 -6.71 -29.11 15.55
N VAL A 400 -7.55 -29.68 14.69
CA VAL A 400 -8.89 -29.15 14.41
C VAL A 400 -9.93 -30.07 15.03
N ARG A 401 -10.76 -29.53 15.90
CA ARG A 401 -11.86 -30.25 16.54
C ARG A 401 -13.17 -29.91 15.82
N VAL A 402 -13.83 -30.93 15.30
CA VAL A 402 -15.15 -30.80 14.67
C VAL A 402 -16.17 -31.43 15.61
N PRO A 403 -17.17 -30.69 16.13
CA PRO A 403 -18.14 -31.27 17.04
C PRO A 403 -18.96 -32.34 16.31
N VAL A 404 -19.19 -33.49 16.94
CA VAL A 404 -20.02 -34.55 16.39
C VAL A 404 -21.46 -34.32 16.86
N PRO A 405 -22.45 -34.17 15.95
CA PRO A 405 -23.85 -34.05 16.37
C PRO A 405 -24.31 -35.32 17.12
N ALA A 406 -25.23 -35.15 18.07
CA ALA A 406 -25.75 -36.27 18.84
C ALA A 406 -26.32 -37.38 17.95
N GLY A 407 -25.95 -38.63 18.20
CA GLY A 407 -26.42 -39.80 17.44
C GLY A 407 -25.70 -40.04 16.12
N ARG A 408 -24.65 -39.26 15.81
CA ARG A 408 -23.82 -39.41 14.59
C ARG A 408 -22.39 -39.89 14.89
N GLU A 409 -22.18 -40.52 16.04
CA GLU A 409 -20.86 -40.99 16.48
C GLU A 409 -20.30 -42.08 15.57
N GLN A 410 -21.17 -42.97 15.06
CA GLN A 410 -20.75 -43.99 14.10
C GLN A 410 -20.37 -43.39 12.75
N GLU A 411 -21.12 -42.40 12.26
CA GLU A 411 -20.79 -41.65 11.04
C GLU A 411 -19.43 -40.95 11.19
N ALA A 412 -19.15 -40.36 12.36
CA ALA A 412 -17.86 -39.73 12.66
C ALA A 412 -16.69 -40.73 12.68
N ARG A 413 -16.90 -41.94 13.21
CA ARG A 413 -15.87 -43.01 13.21
C ARG A 413 -15.57 -43.49 11.79
N GLN A 414 -16.60 -43.65 10.97
CA GLN A 414 -16.43 -43.99 9.55
C GLN A 414 -15.64 -42.88 8.84
N ALA A 415 -15.98 -41.61 9.08
CA ALA A 415 -15.27 -40.47 8.51
C ALA A 415 -13.78 -40.47 8.86
N ALA A 416 -13.45 -40.77 10.13
CA ALA A 416 -12.08 -40.84 10.60
C ALA A 416 -11.30 -41.95 9.87
N GLN A 417 -11.89 -43.13 9.73
CA GLN A 417 -11.30 -44.26 9.00
C GLN A 417 -11.13 -43.96 7.50
N ASP A 418 -12.11 -43.33 6.88
CA ASP A 418 -12.05 -42.93 5.47
C ASP A 418 -10.95 -41.88 5.25
N LEU A 419 -10.74 -40.97 6.21
CA LEU A 419 -9.64 -40.01 6.18
C LEU A 419 -8.29 -40.70 6.36
N GLU A 420 -8.14 -41.58 7.35
CA GLU A 420 -6.87 -42.29 7.57
C GLU A 420 -6.49 -43.17 6.37
N SER A 421 -7.43 -43.95 5.85
CA SER A 421 -7.19 -44.85 4.70
C SER A 421 -6.84 -44.12 3.40
N ALA A 422 -7.18 -42.84 3.27
CA ALA A 422 -6.83 -42.06 2.08
C ALA A 422 -5.40 -41.49 2.09
N PHE A 423 -4.69 -41.54 3.22
CA PHE A 423 -3.34 -40.96 3.39
C PHE A 423 -2.28 -41.92 3.92
N VAL A 424 -2.65 -43.17 4.21
CA VAL A 424 -1.72 -44.31 4.36
C VAL A 424 -1.32 -44.79 2.98
#